data_AF-A0A1G1ILU7-F1
#
_entry.id   AF-A0A1G1ILU7-F1
#
_cell.length_a   1.000
_cell.length_b   1.000
_cell.length_c   1.000
_cell.angle_alpha   90.00
_cell.angle_beta   90.00
_cell.angle_gamma   90.00
#
_symmetry.space_group_name_H-M   'P 1'
#
loop_
_entity.id
_entity.type
_entity.pdbx_description
1 polymer ?
#
loop_
_entity_poly.entity_id
_entity_poly.type
_entity_poly.pdbx_seq_one_letter_code
_entity_poly.pdbx_strand_id
1 'polypeptide(L)'
;AAISLSVTLDTVGLSEADSKRLHKLIDAISFFDQPQSFTSTMQEVDRFQYEIMAEAEGRVKTIKMDESAVPDLFRPLLDYLTELARVKKK
;
A
#
# COMPACT_ATOMS: atom_id res chain seq x y z
N ALA A 1 1.18 17.74 -15.65
CA ALA A 1 1.55 17.60 -14.23
C ALA A 1 1.36 16.15 -13.84
N ALA A 2 2.38 15.47 -13.33
CA ALA A 2 2.25 14.08 -12.87
C ALA A 2 1.51 14.08 -11.52
N ILE A 3 0.51 13.20 -11.37
CA ILE A 3 -0.18 13.00 -10.09
C ILE A 3 0.68 12.06 -9.26
N SER A 4 1.24 12.55 -8.15
CA SER A 4 1.90 11.71 -7.16
C SER A 4 1.24 11.87 -5.79
N LEU A 5 1.06 10.75 -5.10
CA LEU A 5 0.57 10.68 -3.74
C LEU A 5 1.56 9.86 -2.92
N SER A 6 2.22 10.50 -1.97
CA SER A 6 3.09 9.84 -1.00
C SER A 6 2.67 10.32 0.38
N VAL A 7 2.50 9.37 1.29
CA VAL A 7 2.19 9.63 2.69
C VAL A 7 2.95 8.61 3.54
N THR A 8 3.48 9.06 4.67
CA THR A 8 4.00 8.18 5.71
C THR A 8 2.93 8.06 6.78
N LEU A 9 2.42 6.84 6.99
CA LEU A 9 1.42 6.55 8.01
C LEU A 9 2.11 5.84 9.18
N ASP A 10 2.14 6.51 10.33
CA ASP A 10 2.56 5.90 11.59
C ASP A 10 1.32 5.40 12.33
N THR A 11 1.31 4.11 12.69
CA THR A 11 0.23 3.46 13.44
C THR A 11 0.04 4.05 14.83
N VAL A 12 1.06 4.69 15.42
CA VAL A 12 0.97 5.43 16.69
C VAL A 12 0.13 6.70 16.54
N GLY A 13 0.13 7.30 15.34
CA GLY A 13 -0.63 8.51 15.01
C GLY A 13 -1.97 8.25 14.32
N LEU A 14 -2.46 7.01 14.33
CA LEU A 14 -3.76 6.60 13.80
C LEU A 14 -4.76 6.34 14.93
N SER A 15 -6.05 6.46 14.60
CA SER A 15 -7.09 6.05 15.55
C SER A 15 -7.01 4.53 15.79
N GLU A 16 -7.48 4.06 16.95
CA GLU A 16 -7.49 2.63 17.26
C GLU A 16 -8.30 1.82 16.23
N ALA A 17 -9.38 2.42 15.70
CA ALA A 17 -10.20 1.82 14.66
C ALA A 17 -9.40 1.65 13.35
N ASP A 18 -8.66 2.70 12.94
CA ASP A 18 -7.87 2.67 11.71
C ASP A 18 -6.68 1.72 11.82
N SER A 19 -5.98 1.74 12.95
CA SER A 19 -4.87 0.82 13.24
C SER A 19 -5.33 -0.63 13.19
N LYS A 20 -6.44 -0.98 13.85
CA LYS A 20 -7.02 -2.33 13.79
C LYS A 20 -7.42 -2.74 12.38
N ARG A 21 -7.97 -1.83 11.58
CA ARG A 21 -8.35 -2.11 10.20
C ARG A 21 -7.13 -2.34 9.32
N LEU A 22 -6.09 -1.53 9.47
CA LEU A 22 -4.84 -1.68 8.74
C LEU A 22 -4.15 -3.01 9.07
N HIS A 23 -4.07 -3.37 10.35
CA HIS A 23 -3.53 -4.68 10.77
C HIS A 23 -4.29 -5.83 10.12
N LYS A 24 -5.63 -5.83 10.15
CA LYS A 24 -6.43 -6.87 9.49
C LYS A 24 -6.17 -6.98 7.99
N LEU A 25 -5.99 -5.85 7.30
CA LEU A 25 -5.71 -5.84 5.85
C LEU A 25 -4.31 -6.39 5.56
N ILE A 26 -3.30 -6.00 6.34
CA ILE A 26 -1.93 -6.50 6.21
C ILE A 26 -1.86 -8.02 6.49
N ASP A 27 -2.56 -8.49 7.51
CA ASP A 27 -2.60 -9.90 7.90
C ASP A 27 -3.34 -10.74 6.85
N ALA A 28 -4.48 -10.24 6.34
CA ALA A 28 -5.29 -10.94 5.34
C ALA A 28 -4.53 -11.23 4.04
N ILE A 29 -3.54 -10.41 3.71
CA ILE A 29 -2.71 -10.57 2.51
C ILE A 29 -1.35 -11.20 2.80
N SER A 30 -1.07 -11.50 4.08
CA SER A 30 0.25 -11.95 4.55
C SER A 30 1.37 -11.10 3.96
N PHE A 31 1.26 -9.77 4.07
CA PHE A 31 2.08 -8.79 3.32
C PHE A 31 3.58 -9.09 3.35
N PHE A 32 4.11 -9.52 4.49
CA PHE A 32 5.53 -9.82 4.64
C PHE A 32 6.01 -11.04 3.82
N ASP A 33 5.11 -11.95 3.51
CA ASP A 33 5.37 -13.18 2.75
C ASP A 33 5.15 -13.00 1.24
N GLN A 34 4.55 -11.89 0.83
CA GLN A 34 4.32 -11.56 -0.57
C GLN A 34 5.63 -11.21 -1.31
N PRO A 35 5.69 -11.34 -2.64
CA PRO A 35 6.85 -10.93 -3.42
C PRO A 35 7.09 -9.42 -3.30
N GLN A 36 8.34 -9.01 -3.53
CA GLN A 36 8.75 -7.61 -3.43
C GLN A 36 8.28 -6.75 -4.61
N SER A 37 7.88 -7.37 -5.72
CA SER A 37 7.42 -6.66 -6.90
C SER A 37 6.36 -7.43 -7.68
N PHE A 38 5.34 -6.73 -8.12
CA PHE A 38 4.34 -7.21 -9.08
C PHE A 38 4.44 -6.35 -10.34
N THR A 39 5.05 -6.89 -11.37
CA THR A 39 5.26 -6.19 -12.64
C THR A 39 4.45 -6.83 -13.74
N SER A 40 3.85 -6.00 -14.60
CA SER A 40 3.21 -6.48 -15.83
C SER A 40 4.23 -6.56 -16.96
N THR A 41 4.10 -7.56 -17.83
CA THR A 41 4.97 -7.70 -19.01
C THR A 41 4.63 -6.68 -20.11
N MET A 42 3.51 -5.96 -19.98
CA MET A 42 3.13 -4.89 -20.88
C MET A 42 3.78 -3.56 -20.47
N GLN A 43 4.73 -3.10 -21.29
CA GLN A 43 5.26 -1.74 -21.21
C GLN A 43 4.20 -0.74 -21.66
N GLU A 44 3.38 -0.28 -20.72
CA GLU A 44 2.52 0.88 -20.94
C GLU A 44 3.04 2.06 -20.12
N VAL A 45 3.19 3.21 -20.79
CA VAL A 45 3.92 4.39 -20.29
C VAL A 45 3.07 5.24 -19.33
N ASP A 46 1.76 4.99 -19.24
CA ASP A 46 0.79 5.82 -18.50
C ASP A 46 0.06 5.08 -17.37
N ARG A 47 0.74 4.14 -16.70
CA ARG A 47 0.17 3.38 -15.57
C ARG A 47 0.67 3.89 -14.23
N PHE A 48 -0.20 3.87 -13.22
CA PHE A 48 0.22 4.19 -11.86
C PHE A 48 1.17 3.12 -11.31
N GLN A 49 2.12 3.59 -10.51
CA GLN A 49 3.08 2.78 -9.78
C GLN A 49 2.81 2.94 -8.29
N TYR A 50 2.58 1.83 -7.61
CA TYR A 50 2.37 1.81 -6.17
C TYR A 50 3.63 1.31 -5.47
N GLU A 51 4.09 2.02 -4.46
CA GLU A 51 5.14 1.57 -3.56
C GLU A 51 4.58 1.59 -2.13
N ILE A 52 4.54 0.41 -1.50
CA ILE A 52 4.12 0.27 -0.11
C ILE A 52 5.32 -0.21 0.70
N MET A 53 5.69 0.55 1.72
CA MET A 53 6.66 0.15 2.72
C MET A 53 5.95 -0.03 4.05
N ALA A 54 6.06 -1.23 4.62
CA ALA A 54 5.55 -1.53 5.96
C ALA A 54 6.71 -1.95 6.86
N GLU A 55 6.70 -1.44 8.09
CA GLU A 55 7.60 -1.83 9.17
C GLU A 55 6.77 -2.40 10.31
N ALA A 56 7.07 -3.62 10.73
CA ALA A 56 6.44 -4.27 11.87
C ALA A 56 7.45 -5.17 12.60
N GLU A 57 7.50 -5.09 13.93
CA GLU A 57 8.35 -5.95 14.77
C GLU A 57 9.84 -5.97 14.34
N GLY A 58 10.36 -4.84 13.84
CA GLY A 58 11.74 -4.74 13.33
C GLY A 58 11.96 -5.34 11.94
N ARG A 59 10.90 -5.86 11.28
CA ARG A 59 10.93 -6.29 9.88
C ARG A 59 10.43 -5.16 8.99
N VAL A 60 11.23 -4.79 8.01
CA VAL A 60 10.84 -3.85 6.94
C VAL A 60 10.57 -4.63 5.67
N LYS A 61 9.43 -4.38 5.03
CA LYS A 61 9.08 -4.94 3.72
C LYS A 61 8.60 -3.84 2.79
N THR A 62 9.19 -3.80 1.62
CA THR A 62 8.76 -2.93 0.53
C THR A 62 8.21 -3.78 -0.61
N ILE A 63 7.02 -3.43 -1.08
CA ILE A 63 6.37 -4.04 -2.24
C ILE A 63 6.10 -2.95 -3.27
N LYS A 64 6.55 -3.19 -4.50
CA LYS A 64 6.29 -2.33 -5.67
C LYS A 64 5.28 -3.00 -6.59
N MET A 65 4.28 -2.28 -7.06
CA MET A 65 3.23 -2.84 -7.90
C MET A 65 2.89 -1.91 -9.05
N ASP A 66 2.88 -2.45 -10.26
CA ASP A 66 2.24 -1.80 -11.39
C ASP A 66 0.72 -1.90 -11.21
N GLU A 67 -0.04 -0.83 -11.47
CA GLU A 67 -1.50 -0.81 -11.32
C GLU A 67 -2.22 -2.01 -11.98
N SER A 68 -1.72 -2.45 -13.12
CA SER A 68 -2.27 -3.59 -13.86
C SER A 68 -1.85 -4.97 -13.36
N ALA A 69 -0.82 -5.03 -12.53
CA ALA A 69 -0.30 -6.25 -11.93
C ALA A 69 -0.67 -6.37 -10.44
N VAL A 70 -1.38 -5.37 -9.89
CA VAL A 70 -1.93 -5.41 -8.52
C VAL A 70 -2.89 -6.60 -8.41
N PRO A 71 -2.61 -7.58 -7.53
CA PRO A 71 -3.55 -8.66 -7.26
C PRO A 71 -4.83 -8.11 -6.61
N ASP A 72 -5.99 -8.69 -6.90
CA ASP A 72 -7.27 -8.24 -6.33
C ASP A 72 -7.27 -8.21 -4.80
N LEU A 73 -6.50 -9.11 -4.18
CA LEU A 73 -6.28 -9.17 -2.74
C LEU A 73 -5.68 -7.88 -2.16
N PHE A 74 -4.87 -7.14 -2.93
CA PHE A 74 -4.24 -5.88 -2.52
C PHE A 74 -5.14 -4.65 -2.72
N ARG A 75 -6.22 -4.76 -3.52
CA ARG A 75 -7.12 -3.65 -3.82
C ARG A 75 -7.71 -3.01 -2.55
N PRO A 76 -8.26 -3.77 -1.58
CA PRO A 76 -8.83 -3.19 -0.37
C PRO A 76 -7.80 -2.45 0.48
N LEU A 77 -6.54 -2.91 0.50
CA LEU A 77 -5.45 -2.23 1.20
C LEU A 77 -5.08 -0.92 0.51
N LEU A 78 -4.91 -0.95 -0.82
CA LEU A 78 -4.56 0.24 -1.61
C LEU A 78 -5.63 1.33 -1.53
N ASP A 79 -6.90 0.95 -1.63
CA ASP A 79 -8.03 1.88 -1.52
C ASP A 79 -8.04 2.55 -0.14
N TYR A 80 -7.90 1.75 0.92
CA TYR A 80 -7.89 2.26 2.29
C TYR A 80 -6.68 3.16 2.57
N LEU A 81 -5.48 2.77 2.13
CA LEU A 81 -4.28 3.61 2.25
C LEU A 81 -4.43 4.94 1.49
N THR A 82 -5.04 4.90 0.31
CA THR A 82 -5.31 6.10 -0.50
C THR A 82 -6.31 7.03 0.18
N GLU A 83 -7.37 6.49 0.79
CA GLU A 83 -8.33 7.26 1.58
C GLU A 83 -7.64 7.93 2.79
N LEU A 84 -6.88 7.16 3.57
CA LEU A 84 -6.12 7.70 4.71
C LEU A 84 -5.13 8.79 4.26
N ALA A 85 -4.42 8.57 3.15
CA ALA A 85 -3.49 9.53 2.57
C ALA A 85 -4.19 10.86 2.19
N ARG A 86 -5.38 10.77 1.59
CA ARG A 86 -6.18 11.94 1.21
C ARG A 86 -6.69 12.71 2.43
N VAL A 87 -7.07 12.01 3.49
CA VAL A 87 -7.50 12.64 4.75
C VAL A 87 -6.32 13.35 5.42
N LYS A 88 -5.14 12.71 5.50
CA LYS A 88 -3.94 13.29 6.12
C LYS A 88 -3.30 14.45 5.32
N LYS A 89 -3.57 14.54 4.02
CA LYS A 89 -3.09 15.63 3.15
C LYS A 89 -3.91 16.92 3.30
N LYS A 90 -5.11 16.85 3.88
CA LYS A 90 -5.94 18.02 4.21
C LYS A 90 -5.58 18.58 5.58
#